data_AF-A0A7C6WB30-F1
#
_entry.id   AF-A0A7C6WB30-F1
#
_cell.length_a   1.000
_cell.length_b   1.000
_cell.length_c   1.000
_cell.angle_alpha   90.00
_cell.angle_beta   90.00
_cell.angle_gamma   90.00
#
_symmetry.space_group_name_H-M   'P 1'
#
loop_
_entity.id
_entity.type
_entity.pdbx_description
1 polymer ?
#
loop_
_entity_poly.entity_id
_entity_poly.type
_entity_poly.pdbx_seq_one_letter_code
_entity_poly.pdbx_strand_id
1 'polypeptide(L)'
;ERGLAVTVVELAVQRHVGTLKELYTPSGLYFIQEGKDLTNVPNVIGTGGIFAHMDDPVEILSRAFSRNQNPLVLQPKAPRFFWDRDYVLWAAGLLGQIAPAQALNILKKSIGWSEKQRAAATSS
;
A
#
# COMPACT_ATOMS: atom_id res chain seq x y z
N GLU A 1 2.41 8.53 -20.08
CA GLU A 1 1.54 8.65 -18.90
C GLU A 1 1.80 7.55 -17.85
N ARG A 2 1.69 6.25 -18.20
CA ARG A 2 1.90 5.14 -17.25
C ARG A 2 3.23 5.16 -16.49
N GLY A 3 4.34 5.53 -17.15
CA GLY A 3 5.65 5.62 -16.49
C GLY A 3 5.72 6.68 -15.39
N LEU A 4 5.02 7.82 -15.58
CA LEU A 4 4.96 8.88 -14.57
C LEU A 4 4.15 8.41 -13.35
N ALA A 5 3.02 7.71 -13.58
CA ALA A 5 2.21 7.15 -12.52
C ALA A 5 3.00 6.17 -11.63
N VAL A 6 3.79 5.27 -12.25
CA VAL A 6 4.67 4.33 -11.53
C VAL A 6 5.65 5.09 -10.64
N THR A 7 6.33 6.12 -11.17
CA THR A 7 7.32 6.89 -10.39
C THR A 7 6.69 7.71 -9.26
N VAL A 8 5.47 8.24 -9.46
CA VAL A 8 4.73 8.90 -8.39
C VAL A 8 4.39 7.93 -7.27
N VAL A 9 3.99 6.69 -7.60
CA VAL A 9 3.72 5.65 -6.60
C VAL A 9 5.00 5.26 -5.86
N GLU A 10 6.11 5.04 -6.57
CA GLU A 10 7.42 4.74 -5.97
C GLU A 10 7.82 5.81 -4.93
N LEU A 11 7.72 7.09 -5.31
CA LEU A 11 8.04 8.21 -4.44
C LEU A 11 7.09 8.29 -3.24
N ALA A 12 5.78 8.05 -3.45
CA ALA A 12 4.80 8.04 -2.38
C ALA A 12 5.10 6.93 -1.37
N VAL A 13 5.40 5.72 -1.83
CA VAL A 13 5.76 4.57 -0.97
C VAL A 13 7.02 4.88 -0.18
N GLN A 14 8.09 5.35 -0.83
CA GLN A 14 9.37 5.70 -0.17
C GLN A 14 9.22 6.71 0.96
N ARG A 15 8.24 7.63 0.88
CA ARG A 15 7.97 8.62 1.94
C ARG A 15 7.28 8.04 3.17
N HIS A 16 6.71 6.85 3.09
CA HIS A 16 5.86 6.27 4.14
C HIS A 16 6.41 4.96 4.72
N VAL A 17 7.28 4.26 3.99
CA VAL A 17 7.97 3.06 4.46
C VAL A 17 9.22 3.43 5.23
N GLY A 18 9.58 2.60 6.21
CA GLY A 18 10.86 2.67 6.89
C GLY A 18 12.01 2.10 6.07
N THR A 19 13.21 2.27 6.57
CA THR A 19 14.45 1.72 6.00
C THR A 19 15.34 1.09 7.07
N LEU A 20 16.24 0.22 6.65
CA LEU A 20 17.35 -0.28 7.47
C LEU A 20 18.60 0.51 7.13
N LYS A 21 19.21 1.13 8.14
CA LYS A 21 20.52 1.76 8.03
C LYS A 21 21.61 0.82 8.53
N GLU A 22 22.65 0.70 7.73
CA GLU A 22 23.87 0.01 8.11
C GLU A 22 24.67 0.88 9.09
N LEU A 23 24.96 0.32 10.27
CA LEU A 23 25.85 0.91 11.26
C LEU A 23 27.06 -0.02 11.43
N TYR A 24 28.23 0.49 11.05
CA TYR A 24 29.50 -0.21 11.24
C TYR A 24 30.09 0.16 12.60
N THR A 25 30.26 -0.82 13.47
CA THR A 25 30.92 -0.67 14.77
C THR A 25 32.17 -1.55 14.84
N PRO A 26 33.06 -1.34 15.82
CA PRO A 26 34.19 -2.25 16.04
C PRO A 26 33.78 -3.70 16.30
N SER A 27 32.54 -3.95 16.74
CA SER A 27 32.01 -5.29 16.99
C SER A 27 31.30 -5.92 15.77
N GLY A 28 31.12 -5.18 14.67
CA GLY A 28 30.56 -5.70 13.42
C GLY A 28 29.54 -4.77 12.74
N LEU A 29 28.84 -5.32 11.75
CA LEU A 29 27.75 -4.64 11.04
C LEU A 29 26.43 -4.84 11.80
N TYR A 30 25.75 -3.74 12.10
CA TYR A 30 24.42 -3.71 12.67
C TYR A 30 23.45 -3.05 11.69
N PHE A 31 22.18 -3.49 11.71
CA PHE A 31 21.11 -2.81 10.98
C PHE A 31 20.18 -2.12 11.97
N ILE A 32 19.98 -0.82 11.77
CA ILE A 32 19.07 -0.01 12.57
C ILE A 32 17.87 0.35 11.70
N GLN A 33 16.68 0.02 12.19
CA GLN A 33 15.44 0.42 11.54
C GLN A 33 15.14 1.90 11.82
N GLU A 34 14.84 2.65 10.76
CA GLU A 34 14.24 3.97 10.83
C GLU A 34 12.86 3.96 10.18
N GLY A 35 11.85 4.49 10.87
CA GLY A 35 10.48 4.53 10.35
C GLY A 35 9.71 3.20 10.51
N LYS A 36 8.64 3.05 9.73
CA LYS A 36 7.67 1.95 9.88
C LYS A 36 8.10 0.73 9.06
N ASP A 37 8.13 -0.44 9.69
CA ASP A 37 8.21 -1.68 8.95
C ASP A 37 6.83 -2.04 8.37
N LEU A 38 6.69 -1.94 7.04
CA LEU A 38 5.48 -2.31 6.32
C LEU A 38 5.67 -3.62 5.53
N THR A 39 6.77 -4.34 5.74
CA THR A 39 7.13 -5.57 5.00
C THR A 39 6.01 -6.61 5.00
N ASN A 40 5.33 -6.75 6.14
CA ASN A 40 4.26 -7.74 6.37
C ASN A 40 2.84 -7.16 6.18
N VAL A 41 2.69 -5.96 5.62
CA VAL A 41 1.37 -5.40 5.35
C VAL A 41 0.74 -6.13 4.15
N PRO A 42 -0.42 -6.79 4.35
CA PRO A 42 -0.97 -7.71 3.34
C PRO A 42 -1.77 -7.03 2.24
N ASN A 43 -2.19 -5.77 2.44
CA ASN A 43 -3.06 -5.07 1.50
C ASN A 43 -2.53 -3.66 1.27
N VAL A 44 -2.46 -3.24 0.01
CA VAL A 44 -2.15 -1.88 -0.41
C VAL A 44 -3.34 -1.35 -1.19
N ILE A 45 -3.83 -0.18 -0.82
CA ILE A 45 -4.97 0.46 -1.47
C ILE A 45 -4.47 1.74 -2.15
N GLY A 46 -4.51 1.77 -3.48
CA GLY A 46 -4.26 2.98 -4.27
C GLY A 46 -5.46 3.93 -4.19
N THR A 47 -5.24 5.17 -3.76
CA THR A 47 -6.28 6.22 -3.74
C THR A 47 -5.75 7.49 -4.39
N GLY A 48 -6.64 8.34 -4.89
CA GLY A 48 -6.31 9.53 -5.67
C GLY A 48 -6.84 9.45 -7.11
N GLY A 49 -7.05 10.61 -7.72
CA GLY A 49 -7.64 10.72 -9.05
C GLY A 49 -6.86 9.99 -10.16
N ILE A 50 -5.56 9.74 -9.96
CA ILE A 50 -4.77 8.97 -10.93
C ILE A 50 -5.34 7.55 -11.09
N PHE A 51 -5.75 6.88 -10.03
CA PHE A 51 -6.24 5.50 -10.09
C PHE A 51 -7.70 5.39 -10.56
N ALA A 52 -8.48 6.46 -10.42
CA ALA A 52 -9.88 6.50 -10.84
C ALA A 52 -10.05 6.64 -12.37
N HIS A 53 -9.02 7.13 -13.07
CA HIS A 53 -9.06 7.43 -14.50
C HIS A 53 -8.14 6.54 -15.36
N MET A 54 -7.59 5.45 -14.79
CA MET A 54 -6.68 4.55 -15.49
C MET A 54 -7.33 3.19 -15.77
N ASP A 55 -7.03 2.65 -16.95
CA ASP A 55 -7.57 1.35 -17.40
C ASP A 55 -7.06 0.16 -16.56
N ASP A 56 -5.82 0.24 -16.05
CA ASP A 56 -5.20 -0.81 -15.24
C ASP A 56 -4.37 -0.25 -14.06
N PRO A 57 -5.02 0.12 -12.95
CA PRO A 57 -4.33 0.62 -11.76
C PRO A 57 -3.54 -0.45 -11.02
N VAL A 58 -3.91 -1.73 -11.16
CA VAL A 58 -3.22 -2.86 -10.50
C VAL A 58 -1.85 -3.08 -11.14
N GLU A 59 -1.75 -3.00 -12.46
CA GLU A 59 -0.48 -3.06 -13.18
C GLU A 59 0.50 -1.99 -12.67
N ILE A 60 0.04 -0.76 -12.47
CA ILE A 60 0.90 0.35 -12.01
C ILE A 60 1.39 0.13 -10.59
N LEU A 61 0.50 -0.27 -9.68
CA LEU A 61 0.87 -0.62 -8.31
C LEU A 61 1.87 -1.78 -8.30
N SER A 62 1.60 -2.85 -9.06
CA SER A 62 2.50 -3.99 -9.17
C SER A 62 3.88 -3.58 -9.69
N ARG A 63 3.95 -2.81 -10.79
CA ARG A 63 5.22 -2.33 -11.35
C ARG A 63 6.00 -1.46 -10.36
N ALA A 64 5.33 -0.55 -9.64
CA ALA A 64 5.98 0.32 -8.67
C ALA A 64 6.61 -0.46 -7.51
N PHE A 65 5.92 -1.49 -7.01
CA PHE A 65 6.43 -2.32 -5.91
C PHE A 65 7.52 -3.29 -6.38
N SER A 66 7.44 -3.83 -7.60
CA SER A 66 8.45 -4.74 -8.16
C SER A 66 9.76 -4.05 -8.58
N ARG A 67 9.74 -2.75 -8.90
CA ARG A 67 10.94 -1.99 -9.29
C ARG A 67 11.86 -1.69 -8.12
N ASN A 68 11.32 -1.54 -6.91
CA ASN A 68 12.13 -1.28 -5.72
C ASN A 68 12.59 -2.61 -5.10
N GLN A 69 13.76 -3.08 -5.52
CA GLN A 69 14.40 -4.29 -5.01
C GLN A 69 15.41 -4.03 -3.89
N ASN A 70 15.45 -2.81 -3.34
CA ASN A 70 16.37 -2.48 -2.28
C ASN A 70 15.98 -3.24 -0.98
N PRO A 71 16.81 -4.19 -0.50
CA PRO A 71 16.48 -4.96 0.70
C PRO A 71 16.46 -4.12 1.98
N LEU A 72 17.03 -2.91 1.93
CA LEU A 72 17.03 -1.95 3.02
C LEU A 72 15.74 -1.14 3.10
N VAL A 73 14.80 -1.29 2.16
CA VAL A 73 13.51 -0.58 2.20
C VAL A 73 12.43 -1.51 2.74
N LEU A 74 11.77 -1.11 3.81
CA LEU A 74 10.78 -1.91 4.53
C LEU A 74 9.37 -1.75 3.94
N GLN A 75 9.26 -1.89 2.62
CA GLN A 75 8.00 -1.83 1.89
C GLN A 75 7.31 -3.20 1.86
N PRO A 76 5.97 -3.24 1.67
CA PRO A 76 5.24 -4.50 1.51
C PRO A 76 5.84 -5.40 0.41
N LYS A 77 6.14 -6.66 0.73
CA LYS A 77 6.80 -7.60 -0.20
C LYS A 77 5.86 -8.30 -1.17
N ALA A 78 4.69 -8.71 -0.68
CA ALA A 78 3.68 -9.42 -1.47
C ALA A 78 2.26 -8.92 -1.14
N PRO A 79 1.99 -7.60 -1.26
CA PRO A 79 0.67 -7.08 -0.94
C PRO A 79 -0.34 -7.47 -2.01
N ARG A 80 -1.59 -7.63 -1.58
CA ARG A 80 -2.74 -7.58 -2.49
C ARG A 80 -3.07 -6.13 -2.78
N PHE A 81 -3.19 -5.82 -4.07
CA PHE A 81 -3.52 -4.49 -4.52
C PHE A 81 -5.02 -4.31 -4.66
N PHE A 82 -5.49 -3.18 -4.13
CA PHE A 82 -6.83 -2.65 -4.31
C PHE A 82 -6.72 -1.20 -4.74
N TRP A 83 -7.81 -0.62 -5.23
CA TRP A 83 -7.86 0.80 -5.50
C TRP A 83 -9.25 1.38 -5.25
N ASP A 84 -9.30 2.67 -4.97
CA ASP A 84 -10.53 3.43 -4.73
C ASP A 84 -11.22 3.75 -6.07
N ARG A 85 -12.07 2.82 -6.55
CA ARG A 85 -12.74 2.93 -7.85
C ARG A 85 -13.65 4.14 -7.96
N ASP A 86 -14.35 4.45 -6.87
CA ASP A 86 -15.36 5.51 -6.85
C ASP A 86 -14.81 6.83 -6.29
N TYR A 87 -13.52 6.87 -5.93
CA TYR A 87 -12.85 7.99 -5.26
C TYR A 87 -13.58 8.46 -3.97
N VAL A 88 -14.09 7.49 -3.19
CA VAL A 88 -14.94 7.72 -2.00
C VAL A 88 -14.22 7.44 -0.68
N LEU A 89 -12.98 6.96 -0.67
CA LEU A 89 -12.29 6.58 0.57
C LEU A 89 -12.20 7.75 1.57
N TRP A 90 -11.92 8.96 1.08
CA TRP A 90 -11.84 10.16 1.92
C TRP A 90 -13.20 10.48 2.58
N ALA A 91 -14.29 10.42 1.81
CA ALA A 91 -15.64 10.71 2.29
C ALA A 91 -16.12 9.62 3.27
N ALA A 92 -15.84 8.36 2.95
CA ALA A 92 -16.15 7.24 3.83
C ALA A 92 -15.33 7.29 5.12
N GLY A 93 -14.10 7.79 5.10
CA GLY A 93 -13.31 8.05 6.30
C GLY A 93 -13.96 9.07 7.24
N LEU A 94 -14.53 10.14 6.69
CA LEU A 94 -15.30 11.12 7.46
C LEU A 94 -16.60 10.51 8.00
N LEU A 95 -17.34 9.80 7.16
CA LEU A 95 -18.58 9.10 7.55
C LEU A 95 -18.31 8.08 8.66
N GLY A 96 -17.13 7.44 8.67
CA GLY A 96 -16.75 6.44 9.67
C GLY A 96 -16.75 6.98 11.10
N GLN A 97 -16.64 8.29 11.30
CA GLN A 97 -16.72 8.94 12.61
C GLN A 97 -18.16 8.97 13.17
N ILE A 98 -19.17 8.88 12.30
CA ILE A 98 -20.60 8.99 12.64
C ILE A 98 -21.32 7.65 12.45
N ALA A 99 -21.03 6.95 11.35
CA ALA A 99 -21.73 5.76 10.89
C ALA A 99 -20.72 4.70 10.39
N PRO A 100 -19.97 4.05 11.30
CA PRO A 100 -18.83 3.19 10.95
C PRO A 100 -19.21 1.96 10.12
N ALA A 101 -20.37 1.36 10.37
CA ALA A 101 -20.82 0.18 9.63
C ALA A 101 -21.16 0.52 8.16
N GLN A 102 -21.82 1.65 7.94
CA GLN A 102 -22.20 2.15 6.62
C GLN A 102 -20.95 2.59 5.85
N ALA A 103 -20.04 3.31 6.50
CA ALA A 103 -18.75 3.69 5.94
C ALA A 103 -17.95 2.47 5.48
N LEU A 104 -17.83 1.43 6.32
CA LEU A 104 -17.13 0.20 5.97
C LEU A 104 -17.77 -0.51 4.77
N ASN A 105 -19.10 -0.53 4.70
CA ASN A 105 -19.81 -1.13 3.56
C ASN A 105 -19.51 -0.40 2.26
N ILE A 106 -19.53 0.95 2.28
CA ILE A 106 -19.18 1.79 1.14
C ILE A 106 -17.72 1.54 0.72
N LEU A 107 -16.79 1.53 1.68
CA LEU A 107 -15.36 1.28 1.42
C LEU A 107 -15.15 -0.08 0.74
N LYS A 108 -15.73 -1.15 1.30
CA LYS A 108 -15.61 -2.51 0.74
C LYS A 108 -16.15 -2.58 -0.68
N LYS A 109 -17.28 -1.93 -0.95
CA LYS A 109 -17.86 -1.85 -2.29
C LYS A 109 -16.95 -1.07 -3.25
N SER A 110 -16.45 0.10 -2.85
CA SER A 110 -15.54 0.90 -3.69
C SER A 110 -14.30 0.11 -4.08
N ILE A 111 -13.66 -0.60 -3.15
CA ILE A 111 -12.42 -1.32 -3.46
C ILE A 111 -12.63 -2.72 -4.05
N GLY A 112 -13.87 -3.18 -4.19
CA GLY A 112 -14.18 -4.52 -4.71
C GLY A 112 -13.82 -5.65 -3.76
N TRP A 113 -13.94 -5.38 -2.46
CA TRP A 113 -13.65 -6.35 -1.42
C TRP A 113 -14.64 -7.53 -1.44
N SER A 114 -14.12 -8.76 -1.30
CA SER A 114 -14.92 -9.99 -1.15
C SER A 114 -14.53 -10.79 0.10
N GLU A 115 -15.49 -11.46 0.75
CA GLU A 115 -15.18 -12.29 1.93
C GLU A 115 -14.24 -13.47 1.64
N LYS A 116 -14.20 -13.99 0.41
CA LYS A 116 -13.26 -15.06 0.02
C LYS A 116 -11.80 -14.63 0.21
N GLN A 117 -11.50 -13.34 0.06
CA GLN A 117 -10.17 -12.77 0.28
C GLN A 117 -9.81 -12.66 1.78
N ARG A 118 -10.78 -12.74 2.70
CA ARG A 118 -10.54 -12.70 4.14
C ARG A 118 -9.94 -14.01 4.66
N ALA A 119 -10.39 -15.16 4.16
CA ALA A 119 -9.93 -16.49 4.58
C ALA A 119 -8.47 -16.79 4.20
N ALA A 120 -8.00 -16.24 3.06
CA ALA A 120 -6.62 -16.40 2.60
C ALA A 120 -5.59 -15.63 3.45
N ALA A 121 -6.01 -14.68 4.29
CA ALA A 121 -5.12 -13.88 5.14
C ALA A 121 -5.03 -14.39 6.60
N THR A 122 -5.80 -15.43 6.96
CA THR A 122 -5.83 -16.03 8.31
C THR A 122 -5.21 -17.44 8.33
N SER A 123 -4.73 -17.91 7.18
CA SER A 123 -4.16 -19.26 6.97
C SER A 123 -2.63 -19.23 6.74
N SER A 124 -1.99 -18.11 7.04
CA SER A 124 -0.55 -17.85 6.87
C SER A 124 0.03 -17.16 8.09
#